data_AF-A0A2X2SYM7-F1
#
_entry.id   AF-A0A2X2SYM7-F1
#
_cell.length_a   1.000
_cell.length_b   1.000
_cell.length_c   1.000
_cell.angle_alpha   90.00
_cell.angle_beta   90.00
_cell.angle_gamma   90.00
#
_symmetry.space_group_name_H-M   'P 1'
#
loop_
_entity.id
_entity.type
_entity.pdbx_description
1 polymer ?
#
loop_
_entity_poly.entity_id
_entity_poly.type
_entity_poly.pdbx_seq_one_letter_code
_entity_poly.pdbx_strand_id
1 'polypeptide(L)'
;MSVITTNLPPLKESTKKAGSNKRWLMMALPIIVALLLMLVPVPDGLPPYAWHFFAVFVGVIVGLIFEPLPGAVIGLTGIVVISLGSQWLLFSPEQMADPKFKLAGASFKWAVSGFGNSTVWLIFGAFMFAAGYDKTQFGRRLALILVKYLGRRSLTLGYAIAFADLLLAPFTPSNTARSGGTIYPNYR
;
A
#
# COMPACT_ATOMS: atom_id res chain seq x y z
N MET A 1 55.65 -20.32 11.55
CA MET A 1 54.54 -20.25 10.60
C MET A 1 53.84 -21.60 10.62
N SER A 2 52.70 -21.72 11.30
CA SER A 2 51.84 -22.91 11.25
C SER A 2 50.40 -22.47 11.45
N VAL A 3 49.71 -22.21 10.33
CA VAL A 3 48.28 -21.93 10.30
C VAL A 3 47.56 -23.25 10.59
N ILE A 4 46.87 -23.32 11.72
CA ILE A 4 45.98 -24.43 12.05
C ILE A 4 44.73 -24.28 11.17
N THR A 5 44.65 -25.07 10.10
CA THR A 5 43.46 -25.18 9.26
C THR A 5 42.45 -26.09 9.94
N THR A 6 41.47 -25.51 10.63
CA THR A 6 40.31 -26.28 11.12
C THR A 6 39.43 -26.66 9.92
N ASN A 7 39.54 -27.90 9.44
CA ASN A 7 38.58 -28.52 8.52
C ASN A 7 37.25 -28.74 9.24
N LEU A 8 36.44 -27.68 9.34
CA LEU A 8 35.04 -27.82 9.71
C LEU A 8 34.28 -28.43 8.52
N PRO A 9 33.50 -29.50 8.72
CA PRO A 9 32.64 -30.00 7.65
C PRO A 9 31.66 -28.89 7.23
N PRO A 10 31.32 -28.78 5.93
CA PRO A 10 30.39 -27.77 5.47
C PRO A 10 29.05 -27.98 6.17
N LEU A 11 28.52 -26.92 6.79
CA LEU A 11 27.20 -26.93 7.41
C LEU A 11 26.19 -27.38 6.35
N LYS A 12 25.56 -28.54 6.59
CA LYS A 12 24.52 -29.07 5.71
C LYS A 12 23.34 -28.11 5.75
N GLU A 13 23.21 -27.30 4.72
CA GLU A 13 22.12 -26.34 4.58
C GLU A 13 20.79 -27.12 4.55
N SER A 14 20.05 -27.05 5.66
CA SER A 14 18.70 -27.59 5.75
C SER A 14 17.80 -26.80 4.82
N THR A 15 17.67 -27.26 3.58
CA THR A 15 16.68 -26.79 2.61
C THR A 15 15.27 -27.12 3.13
N LYS A 16 14.74 -26.26 4.01
CA LYS A 16 13.33 -26.28 4.42
C LYS A 16 12.46 -25.93 3.21
N LYS A 17 12.00 -26.96 2.50
CA LYS A 17 11.04 -26.88 1.40
C LYS A 17 9.60 -26.63 1.92
N ALA A 18 9.42 -25.66 2.81
CA ALA A 18 8.17 -25.44 3.55
C ALA A 18 7.41 -24.15 3.14
N GLY A 19 7.79 -23.48 2.05
CA GLY A 19 7.23 -22.17 1.67
C GLY A 19 6.42 -22.09 0.36
N SER A 20 6.49 -23.10 -0.52
CA SER A 20 5.91 -22.99 -1.87
C SER A 20 4.39 -23.14 -1.85
N ASN A 21 3.86 -24.26 -1.36
CA ASN A 21 2.45 -24.62 -1.52
C ASN A 21 1.50 -23.64 -0.83
N LYS A 22 1.84 -23.17 0.37
CA LYS A 22 1.02 -22.17 1.10
C LYS A 22 1.00 -20.82 0.39
N ARG A 23 2.13 -20.40 -0.20
CA ARG A 23 2.23 -19.13 -0.93
C ARG A 23 1.40 -19.13 -2.21
N TRP A 24 1.42 -20.22 -2.97
CA TRP A 24 0.56 -20.39 -4.14
C TRP A 24 -0.92 -20.37 -3.78
N LEU A 25 -1.29 -21.00 -2.67
CA LEU A 25 -2.66 -21.00 -2.16
C LEU A 25 -3.12 -19.58 -1.76
N MET A 26 -2.25 -18.81 -1.10
CA MET A 26 -2.53 -17.41 -0.74
C MET A 26 -2.58 -16.47 -1.95
N MET A 27 -1.82 -16.76 -3.02
CA MET A 27 -1.90 -16.01 -4.29
C MET A 27 -3.16 -16.35 -5.09
N ALA A 28 -3.63 -17.60 -5.02
CA ALA A 28 -4.85 -18.03 -5.70
C ALA A 28 -6.11 -17.50 -5.02
N LEU A 29 -6.08 -17.29 -3.70
CA LEU A 29 -7.24 -16.89 -2.91
C LEU A 29 -7.96 -15.61 -3.43
N PRO A 30 -7.27 -14.48 -3.70
CA PRO A 30 -7.87 -13.29 -4.31
C PRO A 30 -8.59 -13.57 -5.63
N ILE A 31 -8.00 -14.42 -6.47
CA ILE A 31 -8.52 -14.78 -7.79
C ILE A 31 -9.75 -15.66 -7.63
N ILE A 32 -9.70 -16.64 -6.74
CA ILE A 32 -10.82 -17.53 -6.43
C ILE A 32 -12.02 -16.71 -5.94
N VAL A 33 -11.81 -15.77 -5.00
CA VAL A 33 -12.90 -14.92 -4.49
C VAL A 33 -13.52 -14.09 -5.61
N ALA A 34 -12.70 -13.46 -6.47
CA ALA A 34 -13.21 -12.69 -7.60
C ALA A 34 -14.01 -13.56 -8.57
N LEU A 35 -13.51 -14.75 -8.93
CA LEU A 35 -14.20 -15.67 -9.83
C LEU A 35 -15.51 -16.21 -9.23
N LEU A 36 -15.51 -16.57 -7.94
CA LEU A 36 -16.72 -17.03 -7.27
C LEU A 36 -17.81 -15.94 -7.26
N LEU A 37 -17.44 -14.69 -6.98
CA LEU A 37 -18.39 -13.57 -7.06
C LEU A 37 -18.88 -13.31 -8.48
N MET A 38 -18.03 -13.53 -9.48
CA MET A 38 -18.41 -13.38 -10.89
C MET A 38 -19.41 -14.46 -11.34
N LEU A 39 -19.38 -15.64 -10.72
CA LEU A 39 -20.34 -16.74 -10.97
C LEU A 39 -21.67 -16.57 -10.24
N VAL A 40 -21.72 -15.73 -9.19
CA VAL A 40 -22.97 -15.38 -8.50
C VAL A 40 -23.80 -14.49 -9.44
N PRO A 41 -25.11 -14.76 -9.59
CA PRO A 41 -25.97 -13.96 -10.44
C PRO A 41 -26.00 -12.50 -9.99
N VAL A 42 -26.06 -11.61 -10.97
CA VAL A 42 -26.09 -10.17 -10.74
C VAL A 42 -27.34 -9.80 -9.92
N PRO A 43 -27.21 -9.07 -8.80
CA PRO A 43 -28.36 -8.58 -8.05
C PRO A 43 -29.28 -7.68 -8.89
N ASP A 44 -30.58 -7.78 -8.64
CA ASP A 44 -31.58 -6.97 -9.34
C ASP A 44 -31.29 -5.47 -9.22
N GLY A 45 -31.37 -4.75 -10.34
CA GLY A 45 -31.12 -3.31 -10.41
C GLY A 45 -29.66 -2.90 -10.63
N LEU A 46 -28.72 -3.86 -10.71
CA LEU A 46 -27.31 -3.58 -11.01
C LEU A 46 -26.94 -3.97 -12.45
N PRO A 47 -26.25 -3.11 -13.22
CA PRO A 47 -25.73 -3.50 -14.52
C PRO A 47 -24.65 -4.60 -14.41
N PRO A 48 -24.59 -5.57 -15.33
CA PRO A 48 -23.64 -6.68 -15.25
C PRO A 48 -22.17 -6.26 -15.19
N TYR A 49 -21.79 -5.23 -15.93
CA TYR A 49 -20.40 -4.73 -15.94
C TYR A 49 -19.97 -4.20 -14.56
N ALA A 50 -20.89 -3.55 -13.83
CA ALA A 50 -20.64 -3.04 -12.49
C ALA A 50 -20.47 -4.17 -11.47
N TRP A 51 -21.22 -5.27 -11.61
CA TRP A 51 -21.05 -6.46 -10.77
C TRP A 51 -19.68 -7.11 -10.98
N HIS A 52 -19.27 -7.27 -12.24
CA HIS A 52 -17.97 -7.85 -12.55
C HIS A 52 -16.81 -6.96 -12.08
N PHE A 53 -16.93 -5.63 -12.22
CA PHE A 53 -15.96 -4.69 -11.66
C PHE A 53 -15.85 -4.85 -10.15
N PHE A 54 -17.00 -4.92 -9.47
CA PHE A 54 -17.07 -5.14 -8.03
C PHE A 54 -16.40 -6.45 -7.63
N ALA A 55 -16.62 -7.55 -8.36
CA ALA A 55 -15.99 -8.84 -8.10
C ALA A 55 -14.46 -8.76 -8.17
N VAL A 56 -13.91 -8.10 -9.20
CA VAL A 56 -12.45 -7.88 -9.32
C VAL A 56 -11.94 -6.97 -8.19
N PHE A 57 -12.68 -5.92 -7.85
CA PHE A 57 -12.34 -5.01 -6.76
C PHE A 57 -12.26 -5.74 -5.41
N VAL A 58 -13.25 -6.59 -5.08
CA VAL A 58 -13.21 -7.42 -3.88
C VAL A 58 -12.01 -8.37 -3.89
N GLY A 59 -11.68 -8.97 -5.05
CA GLY A 59 -10.46 -9.75 -5.22
C GLY A 59 -9.21 -8.96 -4.85
N VAL A 60 -9.08 -7.72 -5.35
CA VAL A 60 -7.95 -6.82 -5.00
C VAL A 60 -7.91 -6.54 -3.50
N ILE A 61 -9.05 -6.25 -2.86
CA ILE A 61 -9.12 -6.02 -1.41
C ILE A 61 -8.65 -7.25 -0.63
N VAL A 62 -9.13 -8.43 -0.99
CA VAL A 62 -8.67 -9.69 -0.38
C VAL A 62 -7.16 -9.86 -0.57
N GLY A 63 -6.64 -9.56 -1.76
CA GLY A 63 -5.20 -9.53 -2.02
C GLY A 63 -4.44 -8.58 -1.09
N LEU A 64 -4.95 -7.36 -0.91
CA LEU A 64 -4.34 -6.36 -0.02
C LEU A 64 -4.45 -6.72 1.46
N ILE A 65 -5.45 -7.49 1.88
CA ILE A 65 -5.58 -7.95 3.28
C ILE A 65 -4.57 -9.06 3.58
N PHE A 66 -4.43 -10.02 2.66
CA PHE A 66 -3.55 -11.18 2.87
C PHE A 66 -2.10 -10.94 2.42
N GLU A 67 -1.84 -9.83 1.73
CA GLU A 67 -0.53 -9.38 1.23
C GLU A 67 0.39 -10.53 0.74
N PRO A 68 -0.07 -11.40 -0.18
CA PRO A 68 0.80 -12.45 -0.73
C PRO A 68 1.98 -11.88 -1.56
N LEU A 69 1.83 -10.62 -1.97
CA LEU A 69 2.77 -9.80 -2.73
C LEU A 69 2.75 -8.37 -2.17
N PRO A 70 3.75 -7.52 -2.49
CA PRO A 70 3.72 -6.11 -2.12
C PRO A 70 2.42 -5.45 -2.60
N GLY A 71 1.77 -4.66 -1.75
CA GLY A 71 0.46 -4.07 -2.07
C GLY A 71 0.43 -3.27 -3.37
N ALA A 72 1.53 -2.62 -3.74
CA ALA A 72 1.67 -1.92 -5.03
C ALA A 72 1.51 -2.86 -6.24
N VAL A 73 2.05 -4.09 -6.17
CA VAL A 73 1.92 -5.09 -7.23
C VAL A 73 0.47 -5.57 -7.34
N ILE A 74 -0.19 -5.79 -6.20
CA ILE A 74 -1.60 -6.22 -6.15
C ILE A 74 -2.51 -5.14 -6.72
N GLY A 75 -2.32 -3.88 -6.34
CA GLY A 75 -3.06 -2.75 -6.89
C GLY A 75 -2.85 -2.57 -8.39
N LEU A 76 -1.60 -2.61 -8.86
CA LEU A 76 -1.27 -2.47 -10.28
C LEU A 76 -1.84 -3.62 -11.12
N THR A 77 -1.75 -4.86 -10.64
CA THR A 77 -2.36 -6.01 -11.34
C THR A 77 -3.87 -5.86 -11.44
N GLY A 78 -4.55 -5.39 -10.39
CA GLY A 78 -5.97 -5.04 -10.44
C GLY A 78 -6.30 -3.99 -11.51
N ILE A 79 -5.54 -2.89 -11.57
CA ILE A 79 -5.71 -1.85 -12.58
C ILE A 79 -5.52 -2.42 -14.00
N VAL A 80 -4.51 -3.25 -14.20
CA VAL A 80 -4.23 -3.89 -15.50
C VAL A 80 -5.37 -4.83 -15.90
N VAL A 81 -5.81 -5.71 -15.00
CA VAL A 81 -6.93 -6.64 -15.26
C VAL A 81 -8.19 -5.89 -15.65
N ILE A 82 -8.54 -4.83 -14.90
CA ILE A 82 -9.74 -4.03 -15.18
C ILE A 82 -9.60 -3.26 -16.50
N SER A 83 -8.40 -2.75 -16.81
CA SER A 83 -8.15 -1.97 -18.02
C SER A 83 -8.15 -2.85 -19.28
N LEU A 84 -7.59 -4.05 -19.20
CA LEU A 84 -7.64 -5.06 -20.28
C LEU A 84 -9.05 -5.62 -20.47
N GLY A 85 -9.76 -5.88 -19.37
CA GLY A 85 -11.16 -6.33 -19.39
C GLY A 85 -12.18 -5.19 -19.46
N SER A 86 -11.77 -3.97 -19.80
CA SER A 86 -12.58 -2.75 -19.72
C SER A 86 -13.90 -2.80 -20.49
N GLN A 87 -13.94 -3.57 -21.58
CA GLN A 87 -15.17 -3.81 -22.36
C GLN A 87 -16.27 -4.55 -21.59
N TRP A 88 -15.91 -5.35 -20.57
CA TRP A 88 -16.84 -6.13 -19.75
C TRP A 88 -16.97 -5.61 -18.31
N LEU A 89 -16.00 -4.81 -17.86
CA LEU A 89 -15.86 -4.38 -16.48
C LEU A 89 -16.17 -2.88 -16.29
N LEU A 90 -15.80 -2.03 -17.25
CA LEU A 90 -15.82 -0.58 -17.03
C LEU A 90 -16.91 0.16 -17.80
N PHE A 91 -17.09 -0.18 -19.07
CA PHE A 91 -17.91 0.63 -19.97
C PHE A 91 -19.27 0.01 -20.22
N SER A 92 -20.29 0.86 -20.30
CA SER A 92 -21.63 0.41 -20.65
C SER A 92 -21.71 0.05 -22.14
N PRO A 93 -22.62 -0.85 -22.54
CA PRO A 93 -22.84 -1.17 -23.96
C PRO A 93 -23.17 0.07 -24.81
N GLU A 94 -23.84 1.06 -24.20
CA GLU A 94 -24.20 2.34 -24.85
C GLU A 94 -22.96 3.19 -25.18
N GLN A 95 -21.99 3.27 -24.26
CA GLN A 95 -20.74 3.99 -24.49
C GLN A 95 -19.90 3.34 -25.58
N MET A 96 -19.96 2.01 -25.68
CA MET A 96 -19.27 1.23 -26.70
C MET A 96 -19.92 1.33 -28.08
N ALA A 97 -21.19 1.71 -28.15
CA ALA A 97 -21.93 1.87 -29.41
C ALA A 97 -21.65 3.21 -30.11
N ASP A 98 -21.05 4.19 -29.42
CA ASP A 98 -20.68 5.48 -30.02
C ASP A 98 -19.47 5.30 -30.98
N PRO A 99 -19.59 5.66 -32.28
CA PRO A 99 -18.49 5.58 -33.25
C PRO A 99 -17.24 6.37 -32.86
N LYS A 100 -17.36 7.37 -31.97
CA LYS A 100 -16.23 8.19 -31.49
C LYS A 100 -15.52 7.56 -30.28
N PHE A 101 -16.07 6.50 -29.68
CA PHE A 101 -15.53 5.89 -28.48
C PHE A 101 -14.29 5.03 -28.80
N LYS A 102 -13.12 5.54 -28.41
CA LYS A 102 -11.85 4.80 -28.53
C LYS A 102 -11.61 4.00 -27.26
N LEU A 103 -11.98 2.71 -27.27
CA LEU A 103 -11.84 1.81 -26.13
C LEU A 103 -10.45 1.90 -25.48
N ALA A 104 -9.38 1.62 -26.23
CA ALA A 104 -8.02 1.62 -25.69
C ALA A 104 -7.62 2.96 -25.04
N GLY A 105 -8.02 4.08 -25.65
CA GLY A 105 -7.73 5.42 -25.11
C GLY A 105 -8.53 5.72 -23.84
N ALA A 106 -9.80 5.33 -23.80
CA ALA A 106 -10.66 5.50 -22.63
C ALA A 106 -10.19 4.62 -21.46
N SER A 107 -9.84 3.35 -21.71
CA SER A 107 -9.32 2.43 -20.71
C SER A 107 -7.99 2.92 -20.15
N PHE A 108 -7.07 3.38 -21.01
CA PHE A 108 -5.79 3.94 -20.55
C PHE A 108 -6.00 5.20 -19.71
N LYS A 109 -6.88 6.11 -20.16
CA LYS A 109 -7.22 7.33 -19.41
C LYS A 109 -7.76 7.01 -18.03
N TRP A 110 -8.63 6.00 -17.92
CA TRP A 110 -9.14 5.52 -16.64
C TRP A 110 -8.02 4.90 -15.78
N ALA A 111 -7.15 4.07 -16.37
CA ALA A 111 -6.06 3.41 -15.66
C ALA A 111 -5.12 4.41 -14.98
N VAL A 112 -4.82 5.52 -15.66
CA VAL A 112 -3.88 6.53 -15.17
C VAL A 112 -4.52 7.64 -14.35
N SER A 113 -5.86 7.75 -14.34
CA SER A 113 -6.54 8.89 -13.69
C SER A 113 -6.29 8.95 -12.19
N GLY A 114 -6.10 7.80 -11.53
CA GLY A 114 -5.78 7.74 -10.10
C GLY A 114 -4.40 8.34 -9.76
N PHE A 115 -3.43 8.23 -10.67
CA PHE A 115 -2.06 8.74 -10.47
C PHE A 115 -1.97 10.27 -10.60
N GLY A 116 -2.97 10.90 -11.22
CA GLY A 116 -3.09 12.35 -11.30
C GLY A 116 -3.82 12.98 -10.10
N ASN A 117 -4.21 12.20 -9.09
CA ASN A 117 -5.00 12.72 -7.97
C ASN A 117 -4.18 13.64 -7.06
N SER A 118 -4.68 14.86 -6.83
CA SER A 118 -4.00 15.87 -6.00
C SER A 118 -3.74 15.39 -4.57
N THR A 119 -4.63 14.60 -3.98
CA THR A 119 -4.45 14.05 -2.64
C THR A 119 -3.27 13.07 -2.59
N VAL A 120 -3.08 12.24 -3.62
CA VAL A 120 -1.94 11.32 -3.71
C VAL A 120 -0.63 12.11 -3.79
N TRP A 121 -0.59 13.17 -4.60
CA TRP A 121 0.57 14.05 -4.71
C TRP A 121 0.86 14.85 -3.44
N LEU A 122 -0.18 15.27 -2.70
CA LEU A 122 -0.02 15.90 -1.39
C LEU A 122 0.63 14.93 -0.38
N ILE A 123 0.19 13.66 -0.35
CA ILE A 123 0.80 12.63 0.50
C ILE A 123 2.25 12.38 0.09
N PHE A 124 2.53 12.28 -1.21
CA PHE A 124 3.89 12.11 -1.73
C PHE A 124 4.80 13.28 -1.33
N GLY A 125 4.33 14.52 -1.50
CA GLY A 125 5.05 15.72 -1.08
C GLY A 125 5.37 15.70 0.42
N ALA A 126 4.38 15.37 1.26
CA ALA A 126 4.59 15.25 2.70
C ALA A 126 5.65 14.20 3.09
N PHE A 127 5.66 13.04 2.43
CA PHE A 127 6.72 12.04 2.64
C PHE A 127 8.10 12.54 2.18
N MET A 128 8.19 13.28 1.07
CA MET A 128 9.46 13.89 0.65
C MET A 128 9.96 14.94 1.65
N PHE A 129 9.07 15.78 2.19
CA PHE A 129 9.40 16.73 3.25
C PHE A 129 9.86 16.01 4.51
N ALA A 130 9.17 14.96 4.94
CA ALA A 130 9.57 14.14 6.09
C ALA A 130 10.96 13.49 5.88
N ALA A 131 11.23 12.96 4.67
CA ALA A 131 12.54 12.42 4.34
C ALA A 131 13.66 13.48 4.37
N GLY A 132 13.37 14.71 3.91
CA GLY A 132 14.29 15.84 4.01
C GLY A 132 14.55 16.27 5.46
N TYR A 133 13.51 16.29 6.28
CA TYR A 133 13.58 16.55 7.71
C TYR A 133 14.46 15.52 8.45
N ASP A 134 14.33 14.23 8.11
CA ASP A 134 15.15 13.16 8.68
C ASP A 134 16.61 13.29 8.26
N LYS A 135 16.89 13.58 6.98
CA LYS A 135 18.27 13.77 6.49
C LYS A 135 18.96 14.96 7.16
N THR A 136 18.24 16.05 7.39
CA THR A 136 18.80 17.24 8.06
C THR A 136 18.92 17.07 9.58
N GLN A 137 18.38 15.98 10.14
CA GLN A 137 18.34 15.70 11.58
C GLN A 137 17.67 16.84 12.38
N PHE A 138 16.85 17.67 11.72
CA PHE A 138 16.21 18.81 12.35
C PHE A 138 15.26 18.34 13.47
N GLY A 139 14.57 17.22 13.28
CA GLY A 139 13.73 16.64 14.33
C GLY A 139 14.48 16.12 15.54
N ARG A 140 15.66 15.53 15.34
CA ARG A 140 16.50 15.13 16.46
C ARG A 140 16.94 16.35 17.29
N ARG A 141 17.27 17.46 16.64
CA ARG A 141 17.60 18.72 17.34
C ARG A 141 16.41 19.25 18.13
N LEU A 142 15.23 19.28 17.51
CA LEU A 142 14.00 19.75 18.16
C LEU A 142 13.58 18.86 19.34
N ALA A 143 13.65 17.53 19.16
CA ALA A 143 13.33 16.55 20.18
C ALA A 143 14.25 16.67 21.40
N LEU A 144 15.56 16.84 21.18
CA LEU A 144 16.52 17.04 22.27
C LEU A 144 16.28 18.35 23.04
N ILE A 145 15.88 19.42 22.36
CA ILE A 145 15.49 20.68 23.00
C ILE A 145 14.23 20.46 23.87
N LEU A 146 13.21 19.80 23.33
CA LEU A 146 11.98 19.50 24.06
C LEU A 146 12.24 18.60 25.28
N VAL A 147 13.07 17.56 25.17
CA VAL A 147 13.44 16.70 26.31
C VAL A 147 14.22 17.49 27.36
N LYS A 148 15.13 18.39 26.95
CA LYS A 148 15.87 19.26 27.88
C LYS A 148 14.94 20.14 28.73
N TYR A 149 13.85 20.63 28.16
CA TYR A 149 12.90 21.51 28.85
C TYR A 149 11.75 20.77 29.56
N LEU A 150 11.20 19.70 28.98
CA LEU A 150 9.97 19.03 29.46
C LEU A 150 10.18 17.59 29.96
N GLY A 151 11.36 16.99 29.79
CA GLY A 151 11.64 15.58 30.10
C GLY A 151 11.78 15.24 31.59
N ARG A 152 11.54 16.19 32.51
CA ARG A 152 11.76 15.98 33.96
C ARG A 152 10.73 15.05 34.61
N ARG A 153 9.55 14.86 34.01
CA ARG A 153 8.49 13.95 34.49
C ARG A 153 7.78 13.29 33.30
N SER A 154 7.40 12.03 33.45
CA SER A 154 6.71 11.24 32.40
C SER A 154 5.36 11.84 31.99
N LEU A 155 4.61 12.41 32.93
CA LEU A 155 3.34 13.09 32.66
C LEU A 155 3.51 14.32 31.76
N THR A 156 4.48 15.20 32.04
CA THR A 156 4.74 16.38 31.20
C THR A 156 5.28 16.01 29.83
N LEU A 157 5.99 14.88 29.71
CA LEU A 157 6.45 14.36 28.42
C LEU A 157 5.28 13.89 27.54
N GLY A 158 4.28 13.21 28.13
CA GLY A 158 3.06 12.80 27.41
C GLY A 158 2.27 13.99 26.87
N TYR A 159 2.08 15.04 27.67
CA TYR A 159 1.44 16.29 27.23
C TYR A 159 2.25 17.02 26.16
N ALA A 160 3.59 17.00 26.26
CA ALA A 160 4.47 17.59 25.24
C ALA A 160 4.25 16.94 23.87
N ILE A 161 4.16 15.61 23.82
CA ILE A 161 3.99 14.84 22.58
C ILE A 161 2.60 15.11 21.98
N ALA A 162 1.54 15.12 22.79
CA ALA A 162 0.19 15.43 22.32
C ALA A 162 0.10 16.86 21.75
N PHE A 163 0.75 17.83 22.39
CA PHE A 163 0.77 19.22 21.91
C PHE A 163 1.64 19.39 20.66
N ALA A 164 2.77 18.69 20.58
CA ALA A 164 3.60 18.64 19.37
C ALA A 164 2.86 18.01 18.19
N ASP A 165 2.10 16.92 18.43
CA ASP A 165 1.25 16.28 17.41
C ASP A 165 0.16 17.22 16.91
N LEU A 166 -0.48 17.98 17.81
CA LEU A 166 -1.47 18.99 17.48
C LEU A 166 -0.89 20.12 16.61
N LEU A 167 0.32 20.59 16.92
CA LEU A 167 1.00 21.62 16.14
C LEU A 167 1.53 21.09 14.80
N LEU A 168 1.91 19.82 14.71
CA LEU A 168 2.38 19.17 13.48
C LEU A 168 1.25 18.70 12.56
N ALA A 169 0.05 18.48 13.08
CA ALA A 169 -1.12 18.04 12.34
C ALA A 169 -1.41 18.84 11.05
N PRO A 170 -1.35 20.19 11.01
CA PRO A 170 -1.58 20.94 9.77
C PRO A 170 -0.46 20.79 8.73
N PHE A 171 0.75 20.42 9.15
CA PHE A 171 1.91 20.29 8.25
C PHE A 171 2.19 18.85 7.81
N THR A 172 1.60 17.87 8.49
CA THR A 172 1.82 16.44 8.24
C THR A 172 0.49 15.80 7.81
N PRO A 173 0.09 15.92 6.54
CA PRO A 173 -1.25 15.52 6.07
C PRO A 173 -1.49 13.99 6.10
N SER A 174 -0.48 13.17 6.40
CA SER A 174 -0.59 11.71 6.46
C SER A 174 -0.54 11.20 7.90
N ASN A 175 -1.60 10.50 8.31
CA ASN A 175 -1.69 9.86 9.64
C ASN A 175 -0.60 8.80 9.88
N THR A 176 -0.18 8.10 8.81
CA THR A 176 0.90 7.11 8.88
C THR A 176 2.27 7.78 9.10
N ALA A 177 2.52 8.90 8.42
CA ALA A 177 3.75 9.69 8.63
C ALA A 177 3.79 10.29 10.05
N ARG A 178 2.64 10.74 10.56
CA ARG A 178 2.50 11.30 11.91
C ARG A 178 2.78 10.26 12.99
N SER A 179 2.16 9.07 12.89
CA SER A 179 2.34 7.96 13.85
C SER A 179 3.77 7.42 13.86
N GLY A 180 4.44 7.37 12.70
CA GLY A 180 5.84 6.95 12.59
C GLY A 180 6.83 7.93 13.24
N GLY A 181 6.53 9.23 13.25
CA GLY A 181 7.41 10.27 13.81
C GLY A 181 7.24 10.53 15.31
N THR A 182 6.02 10.41 15.86
CA THR A 182 5.73 10.75 17.27
C THR A 182 5.66 9.55 18.22
N ILE A 183 5.21 8.37 17.76
CA ILE A 183 4.95 7.20 18.63
C ILE A 183 6.08 6.16 18.58
N TYR A 184 6.77 6.03 17.44
CA TYR A 184 7.93 5.16 17.28
C TYR A 184 9.20 6.00 17.15
N PRO A 185 9.77 6.51 18.27
CA PRO A 185 11.09 7.09 18.19
C PRO A 185 12.05 5.99 17.71
N ASN A 186 12.72 6.28 16.59
CA ASN A 186 13.67 5.39 15.94
C ASN A 186 14.64 4.77 16.96
N TYR A 187 14.48 3.47 17.22
CA TYR A 187 15.58 2.63 17.71
C TYR A 187 16.54 2.41 16.53
N ARG A 188 17.34 3.44 16.22
CA ARG A 188 18.56 3.36 15.44
C ARG A 188 19.60 4.30 16.04
#